data_AF-A0A7Y3A3A2-F1
#
_entry.id   AF-A0A7Y3A3A2-F1
#
_cell.length_a   1.000
_cell.length_b   1.000
_cell.length_c   1.000
_cell.angle_alpha   90.00
_cell.angle_beta   90.00
_cell.angle_gamma   90.00
#
_symmetry.space_group_name_H-M   'P 1'
#
loop_
_entity.id
_entity.type
_entity.pdbx_description
1 polymer ?
#
loop_
_entity_poly.entity_id
_entity_poly.type
_entity_poly.pdbx_seq_one_letter_code
_entity_poly.pdbx_strand_id
1 'polypeptide(L)'
;MHQLKVSPHTLSQLLNNHLHKSFSEYINEFRLNEAKKRLLDPAYEEYTILAIAFESGFKSKSSFQRLFKKYTGYTPSSFLRKMKNVSTPHDD
;
A
#
# COMPACT_ATOMS: atom_id res chain seq x y z
N MET A 1 -19.78 22.24 -4.50
CA MET A 1 -19.51 20.83 -4.13
C MET A 1 -19.94 19.93 -5.30
N HIS A 2 -19.10 19.76 -6.32
CA HIS A 2 -19.41 18.90 -7.46
C HIS A 2 -19.05 17.44 -7.12
N GLN A 3 -20.01 16.67 -6.62
CA GLN A 3 -19.88 15.22 -6.58
C GLN A 3 -20.20 14.65 -7.97
N LEU A 4 -19.23 13.97 -8.57
CA LEU A 4 -19.40 13.20 -9.79
C LEU A 4 -20.51 12.16 -9.56
N LYS A 5 -21.66 12.34 -10.23
CA LYS A 5 -22.82 11.42 -10.25
C LYS A 5 -22.53 10.16 -11.07
N VAL A 6 -21.45 9.45 -10.76
CA VAL A 6 -21.20 8.11 -11.33
C VAL A 6 -21.51 7.08 -10.25
N SER A 7 -22.55 6.30 -10.51
CA SER A 7 -22.92 5.16 -9.66
C SER A 7 -21.69 4.23 -9.51
N PRO A 8 -21.41 3.70 -8.31
CA PRO A 8 -20.36 2.70 -8.09
C PRO A 8 -20.50 1.50 -9.05
N HIS A 9 -21.72 1.21 -9.48
CA HIS A 9 -22.03 0.15 -10.43
C HIS A 9 -21.50 0.46 -11.84
N THR A 10 -21.66 1.70 -12.29
CA THR A 10 -21.19 2.19 -13.59
C THR A 10 -19.66 2.22 -13.65
N LEU A 11 -19.00 2.62 -12.55
CA LEU A 11 -17.54 2.58 -12.43
C LEU A 11 -16.99 1.14 -12.42
N SER A 12 -17.62 0.22 -11.68
CA SER A 12 -17.24 -1.20 -11.69
C SER A 12 -17.37 -1.83 -13.08
N GLN A 13 -18.43 -1.50 -13.82
CA GLN A 13 -18.64 -2.05 -15.17
C GLN A 13 -17.67 -1.46 -16.22
N LEU A 14 -17.37 -0.16 -16.16
CA LEU A 14 -16.41 0.48 -17.08
C LEU A 14 -14.97 -0.03 -16.88
N LEU A 15 -14.56 -0.27 -15.63
CA LEU A 15 -13.19 -0.72 -15.33
C LEU A 15 -12.97 -2.21 -15.58
N ASN A 16 -13.99 -3.06 -15.32
CA ASN A 16 -13.89 -4.49 -15.58
C ASN A 16 -13.80 -4.83 -17.08
N ASN A 17 -14.40 -4.01 -17.95
CA ASN A 17 -14.48 -4.31 -19.39
C ASN A 17 -13.25 -3.85 -20.20
N HIS A 18 -12.37 -3.01 -19.65
CA HIS A 18 -11.29 -2.40 -20.45
C HIS A 18 -9.86 -2.58 -19.92
N LEU A 19 -9.64 -2.99 -18.65
CA LEU A 19 -8.28 -2.92 -18.04
C LEU A 19 -7.75 -4.21 -17.42
N HIS A 20 -8.51 -5.31 -17.36
CA HIS A 20 -8.12 -6.54 -16.64
C HIS A 20 -7.65 -6.32 -15.17
N LYS A 21 -7.87 -5.11 -14.62
CA LYS A 21 -7.62 -4.70 -13.25
C LYS A 21 -8.77 -3.81 -12.80
N SER A 22 -9.35 -4.10 -11.65
CA SER A 22 -10.40 -3.29 -11.05
C SER A 22 -9.84 -1.95 -10.54
N PHE A 23 -10.65 -0.89 -10.49
CA PHE A 23 -10.26 0.39 -9.85
C PHE A 23 -9.73 0.20 -8.43
N SER A 24 -10.29 -0.78 -7.72
CA SER A 24 -9.83 -1.19 -6.40
C SER A 24 -8.38 -1.65 -6.41
N GLU A 25 -7.92 -2.37 -7.43
CA GLU A 25 -6.52 -2.79 -7.55
C GLU A 25 -5.59 -1.62 -7.82
N TYR A 26 -5.98 -0.69 -8.70
CA TYR A 26 -5.22 0.54 -8.92
C TYR A 26 -5.03 1.34 -7.63
N ILE A 27 -6.13 1.59 -6.90
CA ILE A 27 -6.08 2.30 -5.62
C ILE A 27 -5.25 1.52 -4.58
N ASN A 28 -5.37 0.20 -4.53
CA ASN A 28 -4.58 -0.61 -3.60
C ASN A 28 -3.08 -0.56 -3.91
N GLU A 29 -2.69 -0.61 -5.19
CA GLU A 29 -1.30 -0.44 -5.62
C GLU A 29 -0.76 0.94 -5.23
N PHE A 30 -1.53 2.00 -5.47
CA PHE A 30 -1.18 3.37 -5.07
C PHE A 30 -0.96 3.46 -3.55
N ARG A 31 -1.91 3.00 -2.74
CA ARG A 31 -1.82 3.00 -1.27
C ARG A 31 -0.64 2.19 -0.76
N LEU A 32 -0.36 1.04 -1.38
CA LEU A 32 0.79 0.21 -1.03
C LEU A 32 2.12 0.91 -1.32
N ASN A 33 2.22 1.59 -2.45
CA ASN A 33 3.44 2.30 -2.81
C ASN A 33 3.70 3.47 -1.84
N GLU A 34 2.66 4.18 -1.42
CA GLU A 34 2.78 5.21 -0.40
C GLU A 34 3.22 4.64 0.96
N ALA A 35 2.61 3.53 1.39
CA ALA A 35 3.00 2.86 2.63
C ALA A 35 4.47 2.41 2.60
N LYS A 36 4.96 1.86 1.47
CA LYS A 36 6.37 1.48 1.33
C LYS A 36 7.31 2.67 1.45
N LYS A 37 6.98 3.80 0.81
CA LYS A 37 7.79 5.02 0.89
C LYS A 37 7.92 5.48 2.33
N ARG A 38 6.79 5.63 3.03
CA ARG A 38 6.77 6.07 4.44
C ARG A 38 7.47 5.09 5.38
N LEU A 39 7.35 3.78 5.14
CA LEU A 39 8.07 2.78 5.93
C LEU A 39 9.60 2.92 5.83
N LEU A 40 10.12 3.44 4.72
CA LEU A 40 11.55 3.60 4.47
C LEU A 40 12.06 5.02 4.69
N ASP A 41 11.16 5.95 4.98
CA ASP A 41 11.49 7.36 5.20
C ASP A 41 11.86 7.58 6.68
N PRO A 42 13.08 8.07 6.98
CA PRO A 42 13.50 8.37 8.35
C PRO A 42 12.56 9.32 9.10
N ALA A 43 11.83 10.20 8.38
CA ALA A 43 10.86 11.09 9.01
C ALA A 43 9.69 10.34 9.69
N TYR A 44 9.50 9.06 9.38
CA TYR A 44 8.45 8.20 9.93
C TYR A 44 9.01 7.06 10.77
N GLU A 45 10.28 7.10 11.19
CA GLU A 45 10.92 5.99 11.92
C GLU A 45 10.21 5.63 13.25
N GLU A 46 9.70 6.64 13.96
CA GLU A 46 8.94 6.48 15.20
C GLU A 46 7.48 6.05 14.99
N TYR A 47 7.00 6.02 13.74
CA TYR A 47 5.63 5.65 13.44
C TYR A 47 5.49 4.13 13.43
N THR A 48 4.42 3.64 14.07
CA THR A 48 4.09 2.23 13.94
C THR A 48 3.70 1.90 12.50
N ILE A 49 4.04 0.69 12.05
CA ILE A 49 3.61 0.14 10.75
C ILE A 49 2.09 0.29 10.55
N LEU A 50 1.32 0.15 11.63
CA LEU A 50 -0.13 0.27 11.59
C LEU A 50 -0.59 1.71 11.36
N ALA A 51 0.05 2.69 12.01
CA ALA A 51 -0.21 4.10 11.77
C ALA A 51 0.08 4.46 10.30
N ILE A 52 1.23 4.04 9.77
CA ILE A 52 1.58 4.25 8.36
C ILE A 52 0.53 3.63 7.42
N ALA A 53 0.03 2.44 7.74
CA ALA A 53 -1.02 1.80 6.95
C ALA A 53 -2.31 2.61 6.93
N PHE A 54 -2.76 3.13 8.07
CA PHE A 54 -3.97 3.95 8.14
C PHE A 54 -3.81 5.29 7.41
N GLU A 55 -2.68 5.97 7.62
CA GLU A 55 -2.33 7.21 6.92
C GLU A 55 -2.15 7.02 5.41
N SER A 56 -1.85 5.80 4.97
CA SER A 56 -1.80 5.41 3.56
C SER A 56 -3.17 5.01 3.00
N GLY A 57 -4.25 5.14 3.77
CA GLY A 57 -5.63 4.95 3.32
C GLY A 57 -6.16 3.51 3.43
N PHE A 58 -5.49 2.62 4.17
CA PHE A 58 -6.07 1.30 4.48
C PHE A 58 -7.13 1.43 5.57
N LYS A 59 -8.26 0.71 5.41
CA LYS A 59 -9.35 0.73 6.41
C LYS A 59 -9.16 -0.27 7.55
N SER A 60 -8.25 -1.24 7.39
CA SER A 60 -7.98 -2.26 8.40
C SER A 60 -6.58 -2.84 8.29
N LYS A 61 -6.05 -3.27 9.44
CA LYS A 61 -4.78 -4.02 9.56
C LYS A 61 -4.78 -5.29 8.70
N SER A 62 -5.87 -6.04 8.70
CA SER A 62 -5.98 -7.31 7.96
C SER A 62 -5.90 -7.11 6.45
N SER A 63 -6.58 -6.10 5.91
CA SER A 63 -6.51 -5.75 4.49
C SER A 63 -5.13 -5.26 4.11
N PHE A 64 -4.50 -4.43 4.94
CA PHE A 64 -3.13 -3.99 4.73
C PHE A 64 -2.17 -5.18 4.68
N GLN A 65 -2.14 -6.03 5.70
CA GLN A 65 -1.20 -7.16 5.73
C GLN A 65 -1.39 -8.11 4.55
N ARG A 66 -2.63 -8.46 4.22
CA ARG A 66 -2.94 -9.35 3.09
C ARG A 66 -2.46 -8.76 1.77
N LEU A 67 -2.78 -7.50 1.50
CA LEU A 67 -2.40 -6.84 0.25
C LEU A 67 -0.90 -6.58 0.21
N PHE A 68 -0.28 -6.13 1.30
CA PHE A 68 1.16 -5.90 1.35
C PHE A 68 1.93 -7.19 1.05
N LYS A 69 1.54 -8.32 1.65
CA LYS A 69 2.14 -9.63 1.34
C LYS A 69 1.85 -10.07 -0.09
N LYS A 70 0.62 -9.92 -0.58
CA LYS A 70 0.24 -10.27 -1.97
C LYS A 70 1.12 -9.54 -2.99
N TYR A 71 1.39 -8.25 -2.79
CA TYR A 71 2.08 -7.41 -3.76
C TYR A 71 3.59 -7.32 -3.58
N THR A 72 4.12 -7.60 -2.39
CA THR A 72 5.57 -7.52 -2.11
C THR A 72 6.23 -8.87 -1.87
N GLY A 73 5.44 -9.91 -1.59
CA GLY A 73 5.93 -11.20 -1.11
C GLY A 73 6.28 -11.22 0.39
N TYR A 74 6.30 -10.06 1.07
CA TYR A 74 6.75 -9.94 2.46
C TYR A 74 5.66 -9.39 3.37
N THR A 75 5.73 -9.71 4.66
CA THR A 75 5.00 -8.93 5.66
C THR A 75 5.62 -7.53 5.77
N PRO A 76 4.87 -6.49 6.17
CA PRO A 76 5.41 -5.14 6.33
C PRO A 76 6.66 -5.08 7.24
N SER A 77 6.66 -5.84 8.35
CA SER A 77 7.80 -5.91 9.27
C SER A 77 9.02 -6.58 8.65
N SER A 78 8.84 -7.68 7.92
CA SER A 78 9.93 -8.36 7.21
C SER A 78 10.47 -7.51 6.06
N PHE A 79 9.61 -6.76 5.37
CA PHE A 79 10.01 -5.80 4.34
C PHE A 79 10.89 -4.69 4.93
N LEU A 80 10.45 -4.07 6.04
CA LEU A 80 11.21 -3.02 6.71
C LEU A 80 12.58 -3.51 7.18
N ARG A 81 12.63 -4.67 7.84
CA ARG A 81 13.89 -5.29 8.27
C ARG A 81 14.82 -5.59 7.09
N LYS A 82 14.29 -6.15 6.00
CA LYS A 82 15.08 -6.46 4.81
C LYS A 82 15.69 -5.20 4.20
N MET A 83 14.91 -4.13 4.08
CA MET A 83 15.38 -2.88 3.47
C MET A 83 16.39 -2.14 4.34
N LYS A 84 16.21 -2.12 5.67
CA LYS A 84 17.20 -1.54 6.60
C LYS A 84 18.52 -2.33 6.61
N ASN A 85 18.45 -3.66 6.54
CA ASN A 85 19.65 -4.52 6.53
C ASN A 85 20.42 -4.51 5.20
N VAL A 86 19.87 -3.96 4.12
CA VAL A 86 20.60 -3.75 2.85
C VAL A 86 21.49 -2.51 2.93
N SER A 87 21.33 -1.65 3.94
CA SER A 87 22.09 -0.41 4.13
C SER A 87 23.34 -0.55 5.01
N THR A 88 23.71 -1.76 5.45
CA THR A 88 25.03 -2.04 6.04
C THR A 88 25.81 -2.99 5.12
N PRO A 89 26.70 -2.47 4.25
CA PRO A 89 27.84 -3.25 3.82
C PRO A 89 28.71 -3.47 5.05
N HIS A 90 28.87 -4.72 5.46
CA HIS A 90 29.88 -5.09 6.43
C HIS A 90 31.22 -5.02 5.70
N ASP A 91 31.95 -3.93 5.91
CA ASP A 91 33.39 -4.00 6.02
C ASP A 91 33.67 -4.93 7.22
N ASP A 92 34.16 -6.13 6.92
CA ASP A 92 35.11 -6.95 7.71
C ASP A 92 35.60 -8.12 6.86
#